data_AF-A0A1V4VKW8-F1
#
_entry.id   AF-A0A1V4VKW8-F1
#
_cell.length_a   1.000
_cell.length_b   1.000
_cell.length_c   1.000
_cell.angle_alpha   90.00
_cell.angle_beta   90.00
_cell.angle_gamma   90.00
#
_symmetry.space_group_name_H-M   'P 1'
#
loop_
_entity.id
_entity.type
_entity.pdbx_description
1 polymer ?
#
loop_
_entity_poly.entity_id
_entity_poly.type
_entity_poly.pdbx_seq_one_letter_code
_entity_poly.pdbx_strand_id
1 'polypeptide(L)'
;MPEQHWVFSVITELCERGVISGYPDGSFKPGGIITRGEFAKLVAAALGLAEYKPPQPSFTGVAPDSWCWGYVEAVSRAGLVKGSGGGEFLPGELINREQMAAMLVRAAARRKPQSVKRLPSATTPPSPVGPEATWLQQLEL
;
A
#
# COMPACT_ATOMS: atom_id res chain seq x y z
N MET A 1 -11.61 10.41 -11.41
CA MET A 1 -11.03 11.31 -10.38
C MET A 1 -10.72 12.63 -11.07
N PRO A 2 -11.01 13.80 -10.47
CA PRO A 2 -10.72 15.09 -11.11
C PRO A 2 -9.21 15.29 -11.36
N GLU A 3 -8.84 15.90 -12.48
CA GLU A 3 -7.44 16.19 -12.84
C GLU A 3 -6.75 17.12 -11.83
N GLN A 4 -7.52 17.98 -11.15
CA GLN A 4 -7.02 18.91 -10.13
C GLN A 4 -6.80 18.24 -8.76
N HIS A 5 -7.14 16.96 -8.61
CA HIS A 5 -6.89 16.25 -7.36
C HIS A 5 -5.38 16.10 -7.14
N TRP A 6 -4.87 16.45 -5.95
CA TRP A 6 -3.43 16.50 -5.68
C TRP A 6 -2.68 15.18 -5.95
N VAL A 7 -3.37 14.04 -5.84
CA VAL A 7 -2.81 12.69 -6.09
C VAL A 7 -2.96 12.23 -7.55
N PHE A 8 -3.61 13.01 -8.41
CA PHE A 8 -3.99 12.60 -9.77
C PHE A 8 -2.79 12.12 -10.59
N SER A 9 -1.73 12.93 -10.65
CA SER A 9 -0.51 12.59 -11.40
C SER A 9 0.14 11.30 -10.89
N VAL A 10 0.19 11.11 -9.57
CA VAL A 10 0.79 9.93 -8.93
C VAL A 10 -0.01 8.67 -9.27
N ILE A 11 -1.34 8.73 -9.19
CA ILE A 11 -2.19 7.58 -9.53
C ILE A 11 -2.11 7.25 -11.01
N THR A 12 -2.10 8.24 -11.89
CA THR A 12 -1.96 8.03 -13.34
C THR A 12 -0.64 7.33 -13.65
N GLU A 13 0.49 7.77 -13.07
CA GLU A 13 1.78 7.12 -13.24
C GLU A 13 1.75 5.66 -12.75
N LEU A 14 1.16 5.40 -11.58
CA LEU A 14 1.07 4.05 -11.03
C LEU A 14 0.15 3.14 -11.87
N CYS A 15 -0.91 3.70 -12.49
CA CYS A 15 -1.75 2.98 -13.44
C CYS A 15 -0.98 2.62 -14.71
N GLU A 16 -0.24 3.56 -15.30
CA GLU A 16 0.60 3.33 -16.48
C GLU A 16 1.68 2.27 -16.24
N ARG A 17 2.20 2.23 -15.00
CA ARG A 17 3.16 1.22 -14.55
C ARG A 17 2.52 -0.13 -14.17
N GLY A 18 1.20 -0.24 -14.23
CA GLY A 18 0.46 -1.46 -13.86
C GLY A 18 0.51 -1.79 -12.37
N VAL A 19 0.89 -0.84 -11.52
CA VAL A 19 1.00 -1.05 -10.05
C VAL A 19 -0.36 -1.03 -9.38
N ILE A 20 -1.24 -0.14 -9.85
CA ILE A 20 -2.61 -0.02 -9.38
C ILE A 20 -3.55 -0.06 -10.56
N SER A 21 -4.75 -0.57 -10.33
CA SER A 21 -5.86 -0.54 -11.27
C SER A 21 -7.07 0.03 -10.56
N GLY A 22 -7.91 0.76 -11.30
CA GLY A 22 -9.24 1.10 -10.82
C GLY A 22 -10.13 -0.14 -10.68
N TYR A 23 -11.37 0.11 -10.28
CA TYR A 23 -12.43 -0.87 -10.25
C TYR A 23 -12.95 -1.14 -11.68
N PRO A 24 -13.63 -2.28 -11.92
CA PRO A 24 -14.21 -2.59 -13.23
C PRO A 24 -15.20 -1.54 -13.75
N ASP A 25 -15.77 -0.72 -12.87
CA ASP A 25 -16.65 0.40 -13.20
C ASP A 25 -15.91 1.66 -13.70
N GLY A 26 -14.58 1.62 -13.82
CA GLY A 26 -13.74 2.73 -14.26
C GLY A 26 -13.39 3.74 -13.17
N SER A 27 -13.83 3.54 -11.93
CA SER A 27 -13.51 4.41 -10.79
C SER A 27 -12.21 3.99 -10.09
N PHE A 28 -11.51 4.94 -9.43
CA PHE A 28 -10.30 4.64 -8.62
C PHE A 28 -10.57 4.69 -7.10
N LYS A 29 -11.60 5.40 -6.65
CA LYS A 29 -12.00 5.57 -5.24
C LYS A 29 -10.81 5.88 -4.29
N PRO A 30 -10.14 7.05 -4.43
CA PRO A 30 -8.92 7.36 -3.67
C PRO A 30 -9.10 7.42 -2.14
N GLY A 31 -10.32 7.67 -1.66
CA GLY A 31 -10.66 7.62 -0.23
C GLY A 31 -11.33 6.30 0.22
N GLY A 32 -11.32 5.29 -0.64
CA GLY A 32 -11.89 3.98 -0.34
C GLY A 32 -11.08 3.24 0.73
N ILE A 33 -11.78 2.55 1.63
CA ILE A 33 -11.14 1.62 2.55
C ILE A 33 -10.88 0.33 1.77
N ILE A 34 -9.66 -0.20 1.88
CA ILE A 34 -9.24 -1.43 1.21
C ILE A 34 -9.04 -2.57 2.21
N THR A 35 -9.12 -3.78 1.68
CA THR A 35 -8.83 -5.01 2.39
C THR A 35 -7.32 -5.27 2.46
N ARG A 36 -6.92 -6.13 3.40
CA ARG A 36 -5.54 -6.58 3.55
C ARG A 36 -5.03 -7.32 2.31
N GLY A 37 -5.91 -8.06 1.62
CA GLY A 37 -5.59 -8.71 0.35
C GLY A 37 -5.35 -7.72 -0.80
N GLU A 38 -6.17 -6.67 -0.91
CA GLU A 38 -5.95 -5.60 -1.89
C GLU A 38 -4.64 -4.85 -1.63
N PHE A 39 -4.34 -4.56 -0.37
CA PHE A 39 -3.07 -3.93 -0.03
C PHE A 39 -1.87 -4.84 -0.29
N ALA A 40 -1.98 -6.15 -0.05
CA ALA A 40 -0.94 -7.11 -0.42
C ALA A 40 -0.68 -7.15 -1.92
N LYS A 41 -1.73 -7.16 -2.75
CA LYS A 41 -1.61 -7.04 -4.20
C LYS A 41 -0.90 -5.74 -4.61
N LEU A 42 -1.28 -4.61 -4.01
CA LEU A 42 -0.66 -3.30 -4.28
C LEU A 42 0.84 -3.32 -3.95
N VAL A 43 1.22 -3.85 -2.78
CA VAL A 43 2.63 -3.95 -2.39
C VAL A 43 3.41 -4.91 -3.30
N ALA A 44 2.81 -6.05 -3.69
CA ALA A 44 3.42 -6.96 -4.64
C ALA A 44 3.70 -6.28 -5.98
N ALA A 45 2.70 -5.61 -6.55
CA ALA A 45 2.81 -4.92 -7.82
C ALA A 45 3.82 -3.75 -7.75
N ALA A 46 3.80 -2.96 -6.68
CA ALA A 46 4.74 -1.85 -6.48
C ALA A 46 6.21 -2.31 -6.42
N LEU A 47 6.44 -3.53 -5.95
CA LEU A 47 7.76 -4.16 -5.87
C LEU A 47 8.10 -5.04 -7.07
N GLY A 48 7.21 -5.16 -8.06
CA GLY A 48 7.38 -6.04 -9.21
C GLY A 48 7.46 -7.52 -8.85
N LEU A 49 6.80 -7.94 -7.76
CA LEU A 49 6.74 -9.34 -7.36
C LEU A 49 5.72 -10.07 -8.23
N ALA A 50 6.16 -11.10 -8.94
CA ALA A 50 5.26 -12.02 -9.63
C ALA A 50 4.45 -12.84 -8.61
N GLU A 51 3.23 -13.20 -8.99
CA GLU A 51 2.43 -14.16 -8.22
C GLU A 51 3.25 -15.44 -7.97
N TYR A 52 3.16 -15.95 -6.75
CA TYR A 52 3.81 -17.19 -6.34
C TYR A 52 2.76 -18.14 -5.81
N LYS A 53 2.68 -19.36 -6.35
CA LYS A 53 1.66 -20.35 -5.98
C LYS A 53 2.36 -21.62 -5.51
N PRO A 54 2.67 -21.76 -4.22
CA PRO A 54 3.28 -22.97 -3.68
C PRO A 54 2.32 -24.17 -3.78
N PRO A 55 2.81 -25.43 -3.70
CA PRO A 55 1.95 -26.62 -3.73
C PRO A 55 0.89 -26.66 -2.62
N GLN A 56 1.15 -26.01 -1.48
CA GLN A 56 0.21 -25.87 -0.37
C GLN A 56 0.19 -24.41 0.11
N PRO A 57 -0.98 -23.86 0.47
CA PRO A 57 -1.08 -22.53 1.04
C PRO A 57 -0.26 -22.36 2.32
N SER A 58 0.44 -21.25 2.45
CA SER A 58 1.19 -20.87 3.65
C SER A 58 0.28 -20.33 4.76
N PHE A 59 -0.94 -19.91 4.43
CA PHE A 59 -1.90 -19.32 5.36
C PHE A 59 -3.24 -20.05 5.32
N THR A 60 -3.81 -20.26 6.49
CA THR A 60 -5.20 -20.65 6.61
C THR A 60 -6.11 -19.49 6.18
N GLY A 61 -7.25 -19.80 5.55
CA GLY A 61 -8.22 -18.81 5.08
C GLY A 61 -7.88 -18.12 3.77
N VAL A 62 -6.82 -18.53 3.05
CA VAL A 62 -6.53 -18.10 1.67
C VAL A 62 -6.60 -19.32 0.76
N ALA A 63 -7.73 -19.51 0.11
CA ALA A 63 -7.94 -20.65 -0.79
C ALA A 63 -7.07 -20.52 -2.07
N PRO A 64 -6.56 -21.63 -2.64
CA PRO A 64 -5.74 -21.61 -3.86
C PRO A 64 -6.40 -20.99 -5.11
N ASP A 65 -7.73 -20.93 -5.14
CA ASP A 65 -8.52 -20.32 -6.21
C ASP A 65 -8.85 -18.83 -5.94
N SER A 66 -8.50 -18.30 -4.77
CA SER A 66 -8.69 -16.90 -4.43
C SER A 66 -7.85 -15.99 -5.34
N TRP A 67 -8.46 -14.91 -5.83
CA TRP A 67 -7.80 -13.90 -6.67
C TRP A 67 -6.53 -13.31 -6.03
N CYS A 68 -6.46 -13.29 -4.70
CA CYS A 68 -5.35 -12.71 -3.96
C CYS A 68 -4.26 -13.71 -3.60
N TRP A 69 -4.50 -15.03 -3.74
CA TRP A 69 -3.61 -16.06 -3.21
C TRP A 69 -2.17 -15.91 -3.68
N GLY A 70 -1.97 -15.79 -5.00
CA GLY A 70 -0.64 -15.63 -5.58
C GLY A 70 0.10 -14.40 -5.09
N TYR A 71 -0.62 -13.29 -4.84
CA TYR A 71 -0.04 -12.06 -4.31
C TYR A 71 0.33 -12.18 -2.84
N VAL A 72 -0.55 -12.79 -2.03
CA VAL A 72 -0.34 -13.02 -0.60
C VAL A 72 0.89 -13.89 -0.36
N GLU A 73 1.01 -14.98 -1.11
CA GLU A 73 2.17 -15.88 -1.05
C GLU A 73 3.44 -15.18 -1.53
N ALA A 74 3.36 -14.35 -2.58
CA ALA A 74 4.50 -13.57 -3.06
C ALA A 74 5.01 -12.58 -2.00
N VAL A 75 4.13 -11.82 -1.34
CA VAL A 75 4.54 -10.89 -0.28
C VAL A 75 5.00 -11.61 0.99
N SER A 76 4.50 -12.83 1.25
CA SER A 76 4.93 -13.69 2.36
C SER A 76 6.33 -14.24 2.13
N ARG A 77 6.57 -14.86 0.97
CA ARG A 77 7.89 -15.30 0.52
C ARG A 77 8.89 -14.14 0.49
N ALA A 78 8.40 -12.93 0.24
CA ALA A 78 9.18 -11.71 0.27
C ALA A 78 9.49 -11.18 1.68
N GLY A 79 8.96 -11.78 2.75
CA GLY A 79 9.16 -11.37 4.14
C GLY A 79 8.40 -10.10 4.54
N LEU A 80 7.42 -9.67 3.75
CA LEU A 80 6.68 -8.42 3.97
C LEU A 80 5.50 -8.60 4.92
N VAL A 81 4.90 -9.78 4.87
CA VAL A 81 3.81 -10.17 5.76
C VAL A 81 4.22 -11.37 6.58
N LYS A 82 3.61 -11.48 7.74
CA LYS A 82 3.55 -12.70 8.54
C LYS A 82 2.07 -12.98 8.78
N GLY A 83 1.72 -14.24 9.00
CA GLY A 83 0.37 -14.61 9.43
C GLY A 83 0.08 -13.95 10.77
N SER A 84 -1.21 -13.82 11.10
CA SER A 84 -1.61 -13.57 12.49
C SER A 84 -1.12 -14.73 13.37
N GLY A 85 -1.13 -14.56 14.70
CA GLY A 85 -0.67 -15.60 15.64
C GLY A 85 -1.35 -16.97 15.49
N GLY A 86 -2.45 -17.07 14.74
CA GLY A 86 -3.16 -18.32 14.40
C GLY A 86 -2.86 -18.91 13.02
N GLY A 87 -1.91 -18.36 12.25
CA GLY A 87 -1.59 -18.83 10.90
C GLY A 87 -2.49 -18.29 9.78
N GLU A 88 -3.40 -17.36 10.11
CA GLU A 88 -4.33 -16.77 9.15
C GLU A 88 -3.76 -15.51 8.50
N PHE A 89 -4.11 -15.28 7.24
CA PHE A 89 -3.79 -14.02 6.57
C PHE A 89 -4.96 -13.01 6.57
N LEU A 90 -6.21 -13.50 6.59
CA LEU A 90 -7.43 -12.70 6.57
C LEU A 90 -7.50 -11.68 5.42
N PRO A 91 -7.48 -12.12 4.15
CA PRO A 91 -7.36 -11.22 3.00
C PRO A 91 -8.59 -10.33 2.79
N GLY A 92 -9.77 -10.73 3.27
CA GLY A 92 -11.01 -9.96 3.14
C GLY A 92 -11.21 -8.92 4.24
N GLU A 93 -10.40 -8.94 5.30
CA GLU A 93 -10.52 -7.99 6.41
C GLU A 93 -9.94 -6.62 6.03
N LEU A 94 -10.52 -5.56 6.58
CA LEU A 94 -10.02 -4.21 6.39
C LEU A 94 -8.61 -4.08 6.99
N ILE A 95 -7.70 -3.48 6.22
CA ILE A 95 -6.35 -3.24 6.72
C ILE A 95 -6.31 -1.96 7.56
N ASN A 96 -5.66 -2.04 8.73
CA ASN A 96 -5.44 -0.87 9.57
C ASN A 96 -4.06 -0.23 9.32
N ARG A 97 -3.85 0.97 9.87
CA ARG A 97 -2.62 1.76 9.63
C ARG A 97 -1.35 1.07 10.13
N GLU A 98 -1.41 0.33 11.24
CA GLU A 98 -0.25 -0.41 11.78
C GLU A 98 0.18 -1.55 10.85
N GLN A 99 -0.79 -2.27 10.26
CA GLN A 99 -0.51 -3.36 9.34
C GLN A 99 0.06 -2.84 8.02
N MET A 100 -0.49 -1.72 7.51
CA MET A 100 0.06 -1.03 6.35
C MET A 100 1.50 -0.59 6.61
N ALA A 101 1.76 0.07 7.76
CA ALA A 101 3.09 0.51 8.13
C ALA A 101 4.09 -0.64 8.23
N ALA A 102 3.70 -1.75 8.86
CA ALA A 102 4.55 -2.93 8.98
C ALA A 102 4.96 -3.50 7.61
N MET A 103 4.03 -3.57 6.66
CA MET A 103 4.32 -4.03 5.29
C MET A 103 5.22 -3.06 4.54
N LEU A 104 4.95 -1.76 4.64
CA LEU A 104 5.75 -0.73 3.96
C LEU A 104 7.18 -0.61 4.51
N VAL A 105 7.35 -0.68 5.83
CA VAL A 105 8.68 -0.66 6.47
C VAL A 105 9.52 -1.85 6.02
N ARG A 106 8.93 -3.05 6.00
CA ARG A 106 9.61 -4.26 5.50
C ARG A 106 9.91 -4.16 4.00
N ALA A 107 9.01 -3.57 3.22
CA ALA A 107 9.23 -3.34 1.79
C ALA A 107 10.37 -2.36 1.54
N ALA A 108 10.44 -1.25 2.30
CA ALA A 108 11.50 -0.26 2.19
C ALA A 108 12.88 -0.86 2.54
N ALA A 109 12.94 -1.70 3.58
CA ALA A 109 14.17 -2.39 3.98
C ALA A 109 14.72 -3.36 2.91
N ARG A 110 13.92 -3.76 1.92
CA ARG A 110 14.37 -4.62 0.81
C ARG A 110 15.12 -3.87 -0.28
N ARG A 111 14.97 -2.55 -0.41
CA ARG A 111 15.86 -1.79 -1.29
C ARG A 111 17.26 -1.90 -0.69
N LYS A 112 18.20 -2.50 -1.41
CA LYS A 112 19.64 -2.32 -1.12
C LYS A 112 19.84 -0.83 -0.84
N PRO A 113 20.61 -0.43 0.18
CA PRO A 113 20.88 0.98 0.41
C PRO A 113 21.51 1.54 -0.86
N GLN A 114 20.72 2.22 -1.67
CA GLN A 114 21.27 3.09 -2.70
C GLN A 114 22.02 4.16 -1.92
N SER A 115 23.26 4.45 -2.32
CA SER A 115 23.97 5.64 -1.87
C SER A 115 23.04 6.82 -2.09
N VAL A 116 22.42 7.30 -1.01
CA VAL A 116 21.46 8.39 -1.09
C VAL A 116 22.28 9.60 -1.50
N LYS A 117 22.28 9.93 -2.80
CA LYS A 117 22.65 11.28 -3.21
C LYS A 117 21.60 12.16 -2.54
N ARG A 118 22.02 12.87 -1.49
CA ARG A 118 21.14 13.72 -0.67
C ARG A 118 20.14 14.41 -1.59
N LEU A 119 18.86 14.05 -1.44
CA LEU A 119 17.79 14.81 -2.08
C LEU A 119 17.94 16.26 -1.57
N PRO A 120 17.82 17.27 -2.44
CA PRO A 120 17.68 18.63 -1.95
C PRO A 120 16.53 18.63 -0.95
N SER A 121 16.77 19.25 0.21
CA SER A 121 15.80 19.39 1.29
C SER A 121 14.42 19.67 0.71
N ALA A 122 13.45 18.80 1.01
CA ALA A 122 12.09 18.95 0.56
C ALA A 122 11.67 20.41 0.79
N THR A 123 11.34 21.09 -0.31
CA THR A 123 10.73 22.42 -0.25
C THR A 123 9.54 22.30 0.69
N THR A 124 9.50 23.17 1.69
CA THR A 124 8.44 23.27 2.67
C THR A 124 7.08 23.04 1.99
N PRO A 125 6.23 22.12 2.50
CA PRO A 125 4.88 21.99 1.97
C PRO A 125 4.23 23.38 1.98
N PRO A 126 3.51 23.78 0.92
CA PRO A 126 2.86 25.08 0.89
C PRO A 126 1.98 25.22 2.13
N SER A 127 2.09 26.36 2.81
CA SER A 127 1.27 26.69 3.97
C SER A 127 -0.20 26.41 3.67
N PRO A 128 -0.98 25.86 4.62
CA PRO A 128 -2.39 25.59 4.40
C PRO A 128 -3.10 26.90 4.00
N VAL A 129 -3.60 26.96 2.75
CA VAL A 129 -4.42 28.06 2.26
C VAL A 129 -5.88 27.65 2.48
N GLY A 130 -6.40 27.95 3.67
CA GLY A 130 -7.79 27.68 4.02
C GLY A 130 -8.09 27.96 5.49
N PRO A 131 -9.37 28.06 5.87
CA PRO A 131 -9.81 28.44 7.22
C PRO A 131 -9.44 27.44 8.34
N GLU A 132 -8.71 26.37 8.04
CA GLU A 132 -8.22 25.38 9.01
C GLU A 132 -6.88 25.79 9.69
N ALA A 133 -6.34 26.98 9.38
CA ALA A 133 -5.05 27.46 9.91
C ALA A 133 -5.08 27.98 11.36
N THR A 134 -6.16 27.81 12.11
CA THR A 134 -6.36 28.50 13.41
C THR A 134 -6.07 27.63 14.65
N TRP A 135 -5.81 26.33 14.50
CA TRP A 135 -5.62 25.44 15.67
C TRP A 135 -4.24 25.51 16.34
N LEU A 136 -3.27 26.23 15.76
CA LEU A 136 -1.92 26.40 16.32
C LEU A 136 -1.79 27.57 17.31
N GLN A 137 -2.86 28.30 17.61
CA GLN A 137 -2.86 29.35 18.66
C GLN A 137 -3.49 28.91 19.99
N GLN A 138 -3.91 27.65 20.13
CA GLN A 138 -4.61 27.15 21.33
C GLN A 138 -3.81 26.14 22.18
N LEU A 139 -2.51 25.97 21.92
CA LEU A 139 -1.64 25.08 22.71
C LEU A 139 -0.52 25.79 23.48
N GLU A 140 -0.70 27.08 23.77
CA GLU A 140 0.11 27.78 24.78
C GLU A 140 -0.81 28.35 25.88
N LEU A 141 -1.23 27.46 26.80
CA LEU A 141 -1.49 27.77 28.20
C LEU A 141 -0.97 26.62 29.07
#